data_AF-A0A397G6H8-F1
#
_entry.id   AF-A0A397G6H8-F1
#
_cell.length_a   1.000
_cell.length_b   1.000
_cell.length_c   1.000
_cell.angle_alpha   90.00
_cell.angle_beta   90.00
_cell.angle_gamma   90.00
#
_symmetry.space_group_name_H-M   'P 1'
#
loop_
_entity.id
_entity.type
_entity.pdbx_description
1 polymer ?
#
loop_
_entity_poly.entity_id
_entity_poly.type
_entity_poly.pdbx_seq_one_letter_code
_entity_poly.pdbx_strand_id
1 'polypeptide(L)'
;MMMLNQNGVMYLQPSYDPWITADVENNLSVENTTYSGTLWSKSYEANLLVCVDQYQVCNPSRPGDSGCTKLGGQMSTFLSAFKTAGATLGFNMPQLTTVSRFLSANTDRSMYSNVNGRGGAALNASMMAYMNLNSYLPPNQWQIEVSTWFATSLAKEQAWAFEWATAPKNLPPNSLGHGWNVTAPINEVARSACRNQLMNNASGYENFSILGLALTLIICSVIVIIGLTVDTVVGWLRRGKTKYKRDQWAVEETLALHKAAYTNLGLWRDNGEEMPPSSILLNRSAPSVPLGAELDTEGVGTGMKHGYAVVGHEVQ
;
A
#
# COMPACT_ATOMS: atom_id res chain seq x y z
N MET A 1 -17.55 -25.21 -24.02
CA MET A 1 -16.73 -26.08 -24.89
C MET A 1 -15.56 -25.26 -25.40
N MET A 2 -14.35 -25.76 -25.26
CA MET A 2 -13.12 -25.18 -25.79
C MET A 2 -12.60 -26.12 -26.89
N MET A 3 -12.34 -25.56 -28.07
CA MET A 3 -11.75 -26.28 -29.19
C MET A 3 -10.31 -25.85 -29.35
N LEU A 4 -9.39 -26.82 -29.33
CA LEU A 4 -7.97 -26.60 -29.57
C LEU A 4 -7.61 -27.10 -30.96
N ASN A 5 -7.07 -26.20 -31.78
CA ASN A 5 -6.38 -26.55 -33.01
C ASN A 5 -4.90 -26.16 -32.87
N GLN A 6 -4.01 -27.15 -32.87
CA GLN A 6 -2.56 -26.94 -32.75
C GLN A 6 -1.94 -26.38 -34.05
N ASN A 7 -2.69 -26.37 -35.16
CA ASN A 7 -2.28 -25.86 -36.47
C ASN A 7 -0.93 -26.43 -36.92
N GLY A 8 0.10 -25.59 -37.03
CA GLY A 8 1.47 -25.95 -37.43
C GLY A 8 2.46 -25.91 -36.27
N VAL A 9 2.00 -26.00 -35.02
CA VAL A 9 2.89 -26.12 -33.86
C VAL A 9 3.55 -27.49 -33.87
N MET A 10 4.87 -27.50 -33.72
CA MET A 10 5.70 -28.69 -33.60
C MET A 10 6.28 -28.80 -32.19
N TYR A 11 6.70 -30.00 -31.82
CA TYR A 11 7.19 -30.33 -30.48
C TYR A 11 8.56 -30.99 -30.57
N LEU A 12 9.48 -30.64 -29.67
CA LEU A 12 10.80 -31.27 -29.55
C LEU A 12 10.76 -32.65 -28.88
N GLN A 13 9.65 -32.97 -28.22
CA GLN A 13 9.37 -34.25 -27.58
C GLN A 13 7.89 -34.59 -27.78
N PRO A 14 7.50 -35.87 -27.81
CA PRO A 14 6.10 -36.24 -27.92
C PRO A 14 5.31 -35.70 -26.72
N SER A 15 4.08 -35.24 -26.98
CA SER A 15 3.17 -34.79 -25.93
C SER A 15 2.06 -35.81 -25.71
N TYR A 16 2.12 -36.47 -24.55
CA TYR A 16 1.12 -37.43 -24.10
C TYR A 16 -0.06 -36.79 -23.34
N ASP A 17 -0.21 -35.47 -23.43
CA ASP A 17 -1.36 -34.79 -22.85
C ASP A 17 -2.63 -35.18 -23.63
N PRO A 18 -3.71 -35.61 -22.97
CA PRO A 18 -4.93 -36.08 -23.65
C PRO A 18 -5.66 -34.98 -24.43
N TRP A 19 -5.39 -33.71 -24.17
CA TRP A 19 -6.00 -32.58 -24.86
C TRP A 19 -5.02 -31.88 -25.83
N ILE A 20 -3.75 -31.75 -25.45
CA ILE A 20 -2.68 -31.17 -26.27
C ILE A 20 -1.78 -32.29 -26.82
N THR A 21 -2.37 -33.29 -27.46
CA THR A 21 -1.65 -34.50 -27.89
C THR A 21 -0.82 -34.26 -29.14
N ALA A 22 0.45 -34.68 -29.12
CA ALA A 22 1.37 -34.58 -30.24
C ALA A 22 2.29 -35.80 -30.33
N ASP A 23 1.84 -36.85 -31.02
CA ASP A 23 2.55 -38.13 -31.16
C ASP A 23 2.94 -38.44 -32.61
N VAL A 24 2.62 -37.57 -33.58
CA VAL A 24 2.92 -37.80 -35.00
C VAL A 24 4.34 -37.36 -35.32
N GLU A 25 5.20 -38.32 -35.60
CA GLU A 25 6.62 -38.11 -35.91
C GLU A 25 6.83 -37.49 -37.30
N ASN A 26 7.60 -36.41 -37.36
CA ASN A 26 8.03 -35.74 -38.59
C ASN A 26 9.56 -35.65 -38.61
N ASN A 27 10.16 -36.29 -39.62
CA ASN A 27 11.60 -36.20 -39.84
C ASN A 27 11.92 -34.93 -40.62
N LEU A 28 12.73 -34.05 -40.03
CA LEU A 28 13.25 -32.85 -40.66
C LEU A 28 14.68 -33.08 -41.11
N SER A 29 14.90 -32.80 -42.40
CA SER A 29 16.22 -32.65 -42.99
C SER A 29 16.37 -31.22 -43.49
N VAL A 30 17.41 -30.52 -43.04
CA VAL A 30 17.70 -29.17 -43.55
C VAL A 30 18.52 -29.30 -44.83
N GLU A 31 17.99 -28.79 -45.94
CA GLU A 31 18.66 -28.80 -47.25
C GLU A 31 20.08 -28.25 -47.15
N ASN A 32 21.03 -28.89 -47.83
CA ASN A 32 22.47 -28.56 -47.81
C ASN A 32 23.18 -28.69 -46.45
N THR A 33 22.61 -29.44 -45.50
CA THR A 33 23.29 -29.82 -44.25
C THR A 33 23.13 -31.32 -43.96
N THR A 34 23.99 -31.87 -43.10
CA THR A 34 23.85 -33.24 -42.56
C THR A 34 22.94 -33.32 -41.34
N TYR A 35 22.29 -32.21 -40.97
CA TYR A 35 21.43 -32.18 -39.79
C TYR A 35 20.07 -32.81 -40.09
N SER A 36 19.83 -33.97 -39.46
CA SER A 36 18.52 -34.61 -39.39
C SER A 36 18.01 -34.57 -37.95
N GLY A 37 16.79 -34.07 -37.75
CA GLY A 37 16.13 -34.05 -36.45
C GLY A 37 14.71 -34.56 -36.55
N THR A 38 14.19 -35.11 -35.46
CA THR A 38 12.80 -35.55 -35.36
C THR A 38 12.01 -34.50 -34.58
N LEU A 39 10.88 -34.06 -35.12
CA LEU A 39 9.89 -33.27 -34.40
C LEU A 39 8.56 -34.01 -34.34
N TRP A 40 7.76 -33.70 -33.34
CA TRP A 40 6.43 -34.26 -33.17
C TRP A 40 5.37 -33.23 -33.53
N SER A 41 4.27 -33.68 -34.09
CA SER A 41 3.12 -32.85 -34.45
C SER A 41 1.84 -33.44 -33.92
N LYS A 42 0.77 -32.64 -34.01
CA LYS A 42 -0.57 -32.95 -33.52
C LYS A 42 -1.03 -34.34 -33.93
N SER A 43 -1.61 -35.07 -32.98
CA SER A 43 -2.25 -36.37 -33.27
C SER A 43 -3.63 -36.23 -33.92
N TYR A 44 -4.30 -35.09 -33.68
CA TYR A 44 -5.64 -34.80 -34.19
C TYR A 44 -5.71 -33.35 -34.67
N GLU A 45 -6.57 -33.09 -35.67
CA GLU A 45 -6.78 -31.74 -36.22
C GLU A 45 -7.45 -30.79 -35.20
N ALA A 46 -8.35 -31.31 -34.38
CA ALA A 46 -9.01 -30.56 -33.33
C ALA A 46 -9.29 -31.45 -32.12
N ASN A 47 -8.98 -30.94 -30.93
CA ASN A 47 -9.30 -31.57 -29.65
C ASN A 47 -10.32 -30.73 -28.88
N LEU A 48 -11.33 -31.39 -28.32
CA LEU A 48 -12.44 -30.74 -27.62
C LEU A 48 -12.33 -30.97 -26.11
N LEU A 49 -12.44 -29.89 -25.35
CA LEU A 49 -12.56 -29.91 -23.89
C LEU A 49 -13.89 -29.28 -23.48
N VAL A 50 -14.65 -29.96 -22.61
CA VAL A 50 -15.92 -29.46 -22.10
C VAL A 50 -15.80 -29.22 -20.61
N CYS A 51 -15.79 -27.94 -20.22
CA CYS A 51 -15.89 -27.52 -18.82
C CYS A 51 -17.32 -27.10 -18.50
N VAL A 52 -17.77 -27.40 -17.28
CA VAL A 52 -19.08 -26.99 -16.75
C VAL A 52 -18.86 -26.26 -15.44
N ASP A 53 -19.16 -24.96 -15.44
CA ASP A 53 -19.13 -24.16 -14.22
C ASP A 53 -20.41 -24.43 -13.41
N GLN A 54 -20.23 -24.85 -12.16
CA GLN A 54 -21.32 -25.18 -11.25
C GLN A 54 -21.27 -24.30 -10.01
N TYR A 55 -22.45 -23.87 -9.58
CA TYR A 55 -22.65 -22.92 -8.50
C TYR A 55 -23.60 -23.50 -7.47
N GLN A 56 -23.32 -23.23 -6.20
CA GLN A 56 -24.17 -23.58 -5.08
C GLN A 56 -24.19 -22.41 -4.09
N VAL A 57 -25.38 -22.11 -3.56
CA VAL A 57 -25.57 -21.08 -2.53
C VAL A 57 -26.09 -21.77 -1.28
N CYS A 58 -25.43 -21.52 -0.15
CA CYS A 58 -25.74 -22.12 1.14
C CYS A 58 -26.11 -21.05 2.18
N ASN A 59 -27.13 -21.33 2.98
CA ASN A 59 -27.44 -20.58 4.19
C ASN A 59 -26.79 -21.29 5.40
N PRO A 60 -25.77 -20.69 6.05
CA PRO A 60 -25.11 -21.30 7.21
C PRO A 60 -26.03 -21.47 8.42
N SER A 61 -27.15 -20.74 8.50
CA SER A 61 -28.14 -20.89 9.57
C SER A 61 -28.97 -22.18 9.45
N ARG A 62 -28.83 -22.94 8.36
CA ARG A 62 -29.53 -24.19 8.15
C ARG A 62 -28.54 -25.33 7.93
N PRO A 63 -28.45 -26.29 8.88
CA PRO A 63 -27.57 -27.43 8.71
C PRO A 63 -28.11 -28.44 7.70
N GLY A 64 -27.19 -29.13 7.01
CA GLY A 64 -27.48 -30.22 6.07
C GLY A 64 -27.88 -29.77 4.66
N ASP A 65 -28.24 -30.74 3.82
CA ASP A 65 -28.48 -30.54 2.38
C ASP A 65 -29.70 -29.65 2.07
N SER A 66 -30.59 -29.46 3.06
CA SER A 66 -31.72 -28.52 2.97
C SER A 66 -31.33 -27.04 3.10
N GLY A 67 -30.10 -26.79 3.56
CA GLY A 67 -29.51 -25.46 3.73
C GLY A 67 -28.81 -24.92 2.51
N CYS A 68 -28.72 -25.68 1.41
CA CYS A 68 -28.06 -25.27 0.18
C CYS A 68 -28.96 -25.48 -1.05
N THR A 69 -28.75 -24.70 -2.10
CA THR A 69 -29.28 -25.03 -3.42
C THR A 69 -28.64 -26.33 -3.92
N LYS A 70 -29.28 -27.02 -4.87
CA LYS A 70 -28.59 -28.06 -5.64
C LYS A 70 -27.46 -27.42 -6.45
N LEU A 71 -26.38 -28.17 -6.62
CA LEU A 71 -25.27 -27.80 -7.48
C LEU A 71 -25.78 -27.77 -8.93
N GLY A 72 -25.61 -26.65 -9.62
CA GLY A 72 -26.16 -26.46 -10.97
C GLY A 72 -25.53 -25.29 -11.69
N GLY A 73 -25.97 -25.05 -12.92
CA GLY A 73 -25.55 -23.86 -13.68
C GLY A 73 -26.07 -22.56 -13.05
N GLN A 74 -25.44 -21.44 -13.40
CA GLN A 74 -25.75 -20.10 -12.87
C GLN A 74 -27.26 -19.81 -12.81
N MET A 75 -28.00 -20.01 -13.92
CA MET A 75 -29.43 -19.72 -13.98
C MET A 75 -30.26 -20.66 -13.09
N SER A 76 -29.96 -21.97 -13.09
CA SER A 76 -30.67 -22.91 -12.22
C SER A 76 -30.41 -22.63 -10.74
N THR A 77 -29.19 -22.24 -10.38
CA THR A 77 -28.81 -21.88 -9.01
C THR A 77 -29.46 -20.56 -8.60
N PHE A 78 -29.48 -19.56 -9.48
CA PHE A 78 -30.19 -18.30 -9.27
C PHE A 78 -31.68 -18.56 -9.05
N LEU A 79 -32.34 -19.28 -9.95
CA LEU A 79 -33.75 -19.63 -9.78
C LEU A 79 -33.99 -20.47 -8.52
N SER A 80 -33.09 -21.36 -8.13
CA SER A 80 -33.27 -22.13 -6.88
C SER A 80 -33.06 -21.27 -5.62
N ALA A 81 -32.23 -20.23 -5.70
CA ALA A 81 -32.02 -19.29 -4.61
C ALA A 81 -33.19 -18.31 -4.45
N PHE A 82 -33.86 -17.93 -5.55
CA PHE A 82 -34.98 -16.96 -5.58
C PHE A 82 -36.37 -17.61 -5.63
N LYS A 83 -36.50 -18.78 -6.25
CA LYS A 83 -37.75 -19.50 -6.49
C LYS A 83 -37.81 -20.72 -5.56
N THR A 84 -38.73 -20.62 -4.63
CA THR A 84 -39.17 -21.65 -3.71
C THR A 84 -39.82 -22.82 -4.45
N ALA A 85 -39.03 -23.83 -4.82
CA ALA A 85 -39.54 -25.19 -4.90
C ALA A 85 -39.63 -25.78 -3.48
N GLY A 86 -40.55 -25.25 -2.67
CA GLY A 86 -40.98 -25.85 -1.40
C GLY A 86 -40.24 -25.45 -0.11
N ALA A 87 -39.06 -24.84 -0.15
CA ALA A 87 -38.41 -24.31 1.06
C ALA A 87 -37.56 -23.08 0.70
N THR A 88 -37.90 -21.90 1.23
CA THR A 88 -37.01 -20.74 1.16
C THR A 88 -35.74 -21.12 1.90
N LEU A 89 -34.55 -20.88 1.33
CA LEU A 89 -33.29 -20.93 2.09
C LEU A 89 -33.32 -20.00 3.32
N GLY A 90 -34.31 -19.10 3.39
CA GLY A 90 -34.57 -18.24 4.54
C GLY A 90 -33.72 -16.97 4.52
N PHE A 91 -33.23 -16.59 3.34
CA PHE A 91 -32.45 -15.37 3.18
C PHE A 91 -33.31 -14.12 3.38
N ASN A 92 -32.76 -13.15 4.10
CA ASN A 92 -33.34 -11.81 4.17
C ASN A 92 -33.08 -11.02 2.88
N MET A 93 -33.76 -9.89 2.70
CA MET A 93 -33.63 -9.07 1.49
C MET A 93 -32.19 -8.61 1.19
N PRO A 94 -31.38 -8.18 2.18
CA PRO A 94 -29.95 -7.90 1.95
C PRO A 94 -29.16 -9.12 1.44
N GLN A 95 -29.38 -10.31 2.01
CA GLN A 95 -28.72 -11.55 1.60
C GLN A 95 -29.11 -11.95 0.17
N LEU A 96 -30.40 -11.89 -0.16
CA LEU A 96 -30.90 -12.11 -1.52
C LEU A 96 -30.26 -11.12 -2.51
N THR A 97 -30.14 -9.85 -2.12
CA THR A 97 -29.48 -8.84 -2.96
C THR A 97 -28.02 -9.20 -3.23
N THR A 98 -27.28 -9.65 -2.20
CA THR A 98 -25.90 -10.16 -2.36
C THR A 98 -25.83 -11.39 -3.27
N VAL A 99 -26.76 -12.34 -3.12
CA VAL A 99 -26.82 -13.52 -4.00
C VAL A 99 -27.12 -13.14 -5.44
N SER A 100 -28.09 -12.26 -5.69
CA SER A 100 -28.36 -11.76 -7.04
C SER A 100 -27.14 -11.06 -7.64
N ARG A 101 -26.39 -10.33 -6.82
CA ARG A 101 -25.19 -9.62 -7.24
C ARG A 101 -24.17 -10.63 -7.78
N PHE A 102 -23.79 -11.65 -7.02
CA PHE A 102 -22.82 -12.66 -7.50
C PHE A 102 -23.31 -13.52 -8.67
N LEU A 103 -24.62 -13.77 -8.77
CA LEU A 103 -25.17 -14.65 -9.80
C LEU A 103 -25.66 -13.95 -11.06
N SER A 104 -25.91 -12.63 -11.07
CA SER A 104 -26.45 -11.93 -12.25
C SER A 104 -25.42 -11.64 -13.34
N ALA A 105 -24.16 -11.40 -12.96
CA ALA A 105 -23.07 -11.05 -13.88
C ALA A 105 -21.99 -12.15 -13.98
N ASN A 106 -22.33 -13.41 -13.70
CA ASN A 106 -21.34 -14.48 -13.63
C ASN A 106 -20.83 -14.93 -15.01
N THR A 107 -21.56 -14.68 -16.08
CA THR A 107 -21.16 -15.09 -17.44
C THR A 107 -19.81 -14.53 -17.84
N ASP A 108 -19.50 -13.28 -17.47
CA ASP A 108 -18.23 -12.59 -17.79
C ASP A 108 -17.08 -12.97 -16.86
N ARG A 109 -17.38 -13.76 -15.83
CA ARG A 109 -16.45 -14.26 -14.81
C ARG A 109 -16.34 -15.79 -14.81
N SER A 110 -17.02 -16.45 -15.74
CA SER A 110 -16.95 -17.90 -15.99
C SER A 110 -15.58 -18.33 -16.51
N MET A 111 -15.25 -19.62 -16.40
CA MET A 111 -14.03 -20.15 -17.04
C MET A 111 -14.04 -19.94 -18.55
N TYR A 112 -15.22 -20.03 -19.17
CA TYR A 112 -15.38 -19.77 -20.60
C TYR A 112 -14.93 -18.35 -20.98
N SER A 113 -15.31 -17.34 -20.18
CA SER A 113 -14.93 -15.95 -20.41
C SER A 113 -13.41 -15.69 -20.33
N ASN A 114 -12.65 -16.58 -19.68
CA ASN A 114 -11.21 -16.46 -19.56
C ASN A 114 -10.45 -16.92 -20.80
N VAL A 115 -11.12 -17.69 -21.65
CA VAL A 115 -10.57 -18.25 -22.89
C VAL A 115 -11.18 -17.56 -24.12
N ASN A 116 -12.48 -17.26 -24.07
CA ASN A 116 -13.19 -16.61 -25.17
C ASN A 116 -12.54 -15.26 -25.53
N GLY A 117 -12.31 -15.03 -26.82
CA GLY A 117 -11.68 -13.80 -27.32
C GLY A 117 -10.14 -13.76 -27.20
N ARG A 118 -9.50 -14.63 -26.42
CA ARG A 118 -8.03 -14.69 -26.27
C ARG A 118 -7.33 -15.67 -27.20
N GLY A 119 -8.07 -16.63 -27.76
CA GLY A 119 -7.52 -17.64 -28.67
C GLY A 119 -6.37 -18.42 -28.04
N GLY A 120 -5.27 -18.61 -28.78
CA GLY A 120 -4.08 -19.31 -28.30
C GLY A 120 -3.47 -18.69 -27.05
N ALA A 121 -3.53 -17.36 -26.88
CA ALA A 121 -2.96 -16.64 -25.73
C ALA A 121 -3.66 -16.94 -24.39
N ALA A 122 -4.76 -17.71 -24.40
CA ALA A 122 -5.36 -18.25 -23.19
C ALA A 122 -4.56 -19.41 -22.58
N LEU A 123 -3.67 -20.04 -23.37
CA LEU A 123 -2.90 -21.22 -22.97
C LEU A 123 -1.52 -20.83 -22.46
N ASN A 124 -1.13 -21.39 -21.32
CA ASN A 124 0.23 -21.34 -20.83
C ASN A 124 1.21 -22.04 -21.81
N ALA A 125 0.78 -23.13 -22.42
CA ALA A 125 1.54 -23.82 -23.48
C ALA A 125 1.85 -22.92 -24.68
N SER A 126 1.02 -21.90 -24.97
CA SER A 126 1.32 -20.95 -26.05
C SER A 126 2.42 -19.95 -25.67
N MET A 127 2.53 -19.61 -24.38
CA MET A 127 3.56 -18.70 -23.87
C MET A 127 4.94 -19.37 -23.81
N MET A 128 4.96 -20.70 -23.71
CA MET A 128 6.19 -21.50 -23.75
C MET A 128 6.67 -21.80 -25.18
N ALA A 129 5.82 -21.58 -26.19
CA ALA A 129 6.14 -21.82 -27.58
C ALA A 129 7.02 -20.70 -28.14
N TYR A 130 8.04 -21.07 -28.92
CA TYR A 130 8.90 -20.14 -29.64
C TYR A 130 9.03 -20.56 -31.10
N MET A 131 8.78 -19.65 -32.05
CA MET A 131 8.80 -19.94 -33.50
C MET A 131 7.96 -21.18 -33.90
N ASN A 132 6.74 -21.31 -33.36
CA ASN A 132 5.87 -22.49 -33.54
C ASN A 132 6.45 -23.81 -33.03
N LEU A 133 7.49 -23.77 -32.20
CA LEU A 133 8.10 -24.92 -31.58
C LEU A 133 7.85 -24.90 -30.08
N ASN A 134 7.26 -25.98 -29.57
CA ASN A 134 7.18 -26.27 -28.15
C ASN A 134 8.28 -27.26 -27.77
N SER A 135 8.79 -27.12 -26.55
CA SER A 135 9.75 -28.08 -26.01
C SER A 135 8.99 -29.29 -25.46
N TYR A 136 9.14 -29.56 -24.16
CA TYR A 136 8.39 -30.56 -23.44
C TYR A 136 7.09 -29.98 -22.87
N LEU A 137 5.98 -30.69 -23.07
CA LEU A 137 4.74 -30.48 -22.32
C LEU A 137 4.50 -31.66 -21.39
N PRO A 138 4.21 -31.41 -20.10
CA PRO A 138 3.89 -32.49 -19.18
C PRO A 138 2.54 -33.14 -19.54
N PRO A 139 2.33 -34.45 -19.26
CA PRO A 139 1.07 -35.14 -19.59
C PRO A 139 -0.17 -34.59 -18.89
N ASN A 140 0.00 -33.76 -17.86
CA ASN A 140 -1.07 -33.09 -17.12
C ASN A 140 -1.20 -31.59 -17.49
N GLN A 141 -0.64 -31.16 -18.63
CA GLN A 141 -0.71 -29.77 -19.08
C GLN A 141 -2.14 -29.25 -19.12
N TRP A 142 -3.11 -30.04 -19.61
CA TRP A 142 -4.52 -29.65 -19.63
C TRP A 142 -5.07 -29.29 -18.24
N GLN A 143 -4.61 -29.96 -17.18
CA GLN A 143 -5.01 -29.66 -15.81
C GLN A 143 -4.40 -28.34 -15.35
N ILE A 144 -3.15 -28.07 -15.74
CA ILE A 144 -2.48 -26.79 -15.47
C ILE A 144 -3.23 -25.65 -16.17
N GLU A 145 -3.64 -25.84 -17.42
CA GLU A 145 -4.45 -24.84 -18.15
C GLU A 145 -5.78 -24.59 -17.46
N VAL A 146 -6.54 -25.65 -17.19
CA VAL A 146 -7.87 -25.58 -16.56
C VAL A 146 -7.81 -24.96 -15.16
N SER A 147 -6.84 -25.37 -14.34
CA SER A 147 -6.65 -24.82 -12.99
C SER A 147 -6.30 -23.33 -13.03
N THR A 148 -5.48 -22.90 -14.00
CA THR A 148 -5.15 -21.49 -14.22
C THR A 148 -6.39 -20.69 -14.62
N TRP A 149 -7.22 -21.22 -15.52
CA TRP A 149 -8.47 -20.56 -15.91
C TRP A 149 -9.45 -20.47 -14.75
N PHE A 150 -9.55 -21.52 -13.93
CA PHE A 150 -10.40 -21.53 -12.74
C PHE A 150 -9.94 -20.52 -11.68
N ALA A 151 -8.63 -20.47 -11.40
CA ALA A 151 -8.04 -19.48 -10.51
C ALA A 151 -8.28 -18.05 -11.03
N THR A 152 -8.20 -17.84 -12.35
CA THR A 152 -8.49 -16.55 -12.98
C THR A 152 -9.96 -16.18 -12.83
N SER A 153 -10.91 -17.11 -12.98
CA SER A 153 -12.34 -16.82 -12.71
C SER A 153 -12.59 -16.44 -11.27
N LEU A 154 -11.93 -17.11 -10.31
CA LEU A 154 -12.03 -16.76 -8.89
C LEU A 154 -11.44 -15.38 -8.60
N ALA A 155 -10.32 -15.03 -9.23
CA ALA A 155 -9.74 -13.70 -9.11
C ALA A 155 -10.67 -12.62 -9.70
N LYS A 156 -11.32 -12.89 -10.83
CA LYS A 156 -12.33 -11.99 -11.42
C LYS A 156 -13.55 -11.81 -10.51
N GLU A 157 -14.00 -12.87 -9.84
CA GLU A 157 -15.05 -12.79 -8.81
C GLU A 157 -14.67 -11.84 -7.66
N GLN A 158 -13.46 -12.00 -7.13
CA GLN A 158 -12.94 -11.15 -6.05
C GLN A 158 -12.77 -9.70 -6.48
N ALA A 159 -12.19 -9.46 -7.66
CA ALA A 159 -12.00 -8.13 -8.22
C ALA A 159 -13.33 -7.43 -8.48
N TRP A 160 -14.31 -8.15 -9.04
CA TRP A 160 -15.62 -7.59 -9.33
C TRP A 160 -16.38 -7.16 -8.06
N ALA A 161 -16.21 -7.90 -6.95
CA ALA A 161 -16.77 -7.48 -5.67
C ALA A 161 -16.23 -6.09 -5.28
N PHE A 162 -14.98 -5.77 -5.56
CA PHE A 162 -14.40 -4.46 -5.30
C PHE A 162 -14.86 -3.39 -6.31
N GLU A 163 -14.81 -3.70 -7.60
CA GLU A 163 -15.11 -2.75 -8.68
C GLU A 163 -16.57 -2.29 -8.68
N TRP A 164 -17.50 -3.16 -8.30
CA TRP A 164 -18.91 -2.79 -8.18
C TRP A 164 -19.15 -1.65 -7.17
N ALA A 165 -18.34 -1.56 -6.10
CA ALA A 165 -18.48 -0.52 -5.08
C ALA A 165 -17.69 0.76 -5.39
N THR A 166 -16.58 0.67 -6.13
CA THR A 166 -15.64 1.78 -6.37
C THR A 166 -15.63 2.32 -7.80
N ALA A 167 -16.39 1.69 -8.69
CA ALA A 167 -16.29 1.82 -10.13
C ALA A 167 -14.92 1.33 -10.68
N PRO A 168 -14.88 0.80 -11.91
CA PRO A 168 -13.64 0.34 -12.53
C PRO A 168 -12.69 1.52 -12.76
N LYS A 169 -11.47 1.45 -12.22
CA LYS A 169 -10.44 2.49 -12.36
C LYS A 169 -9.66 2.42 -13.68
N ASN A 170 -9.65 1.26 -14.31
CA ASN A 170 -8.86 0.99 -15.53
C ASN A 170 -9.55 1.48 -16.81
N LEU A 171 -10.75 2.04 -16.70
CA LEU A 171 -11.49 2.55 -17.86
C LEU A 171 -11.39 4.08 -17.90
N PRO A 172 -11.05 4.68 -19.06
CA PRO A 172 -11.10 6.12 -19.21
C PRO A 172 -12.55 6.61 -18.96
N PRO A 173 -12.76 7.73 -18.26
CA PRO A 173 -14.09 8.23 -17.88
C PRO A 173 -15.07 8.32 -19.06
N ASN A 174 -14.52 8.60 -20.24
CA ASN A 174 -15.23 8.83 -21.50
C ASN A 174 -15.74 7.53 -22.15
N SER A 175 -15.33 6.37 -21.64
CA SER A 175 -15.75 5.04 -22.15
C SER A 175 -16.95 4.45 -21.40
N LEU A 176 -17.35 5.08 -20.28
CA LEU A 176 -18.54 4.70 -19.52
C LEU A 176 -19.78 5.05 -20.37
N GLY A 177 -20.52 4.03 -20.81
CA GLY A 177 -21.68 4.17 -21.70
C GLY A 177 -21.44 3.77 -23.17
N HIS A 178 -20.18 3.67 -23.61
CA HIS A 178 -19.82 3.13 -24.93
C HIS A 178 -19.27 1.70 -24.79
N GLY A 179 -20.17 0.73 -24.63
CA GLY A 179 -19.85 -0.70 -24.51
C GLY A 179 -19.67 -1.21 -23.07
N TRP A 180 -19.43 -0.32 -22.11
CA TRP A 180 -19.36 -0.65 -20.68
C TRP A 180 -20.51 0.04 -19.92
N ASN A 181 -21.53 -0.73 -19.54
CA ASN A 181 -22.69 -0.23 -18.82
C ASN A 181 -22.48 -0.41 -17.31
N VAL A 182 -22.26 0.68 -16.58
CA VAL A 182 -22.21 0.63 -15.11
C VAL A 182 -23.64 0.53 -14.60
N THR A 183 -24.00 -0.62 -14.04
CA THR A 183 -25.30 -0.80 -13.41
C THR A 183 -25.27 -0.17 -12.01
N ALA A 184 -25.76 1.07 -11.92
CA ALA A 184 -25.94 1.74 -10.64
C ALA A 184 -26.93 0.94 -9.74
N PRO A 185 -26.85 1.08 -8.41
CA PRO A 185 -27.76 0.40 -7.50
C PRO A 185 -29.22 0.79 -7.78
N ILE A 186 -30.03 -0.17 -8.23
CA ILE A 186 -31.43 0.03 -8.63
C ILE A 186 -32.39 0.23 -7.44
N ASN A 187 -32.06 -0.34 -6.27
CA ASN A 187 -32.92 -0.38 -5.08
C ASN A 187 -32.21 0.20 -3.85
N GLU A 188 -32.96 0.66 -2.86
CA GLU A 188 -32.41 1.18 -1.60
C GLU A 188 -31.53 0.16 -0.87
N VAL A 189 -31.91 -1.12 -0.89
CA VAL A 189 -31.12 -2.22 -0.29
C VAL A 189 -29.76 -2.34 -0.98
N ALA A 190 -29.72 -2.25 -2.32
CA ALA A 190 -28.48 -2.29 -3.08
C ALA A 190 -27.60 -1.05 -2.81
N ARG A 191 -28.22 0.13 -2.66
CA ARG A 191 -27.51 1.37 -2.30
C ARG A 191 -26.91 1.30 -0.90
N SER A 192 -27.65 0.73 0.06
CA SER A 192 -27.16 0.45 1.41
C SER A 192 -26.00 -0.56 1.38
N ALA A 193 -26.12 -1.64 0.61
CA ALA A 193 -25.05 -2.62 0.44
C ALA A 193 -23.78 -2.00 -0.18
N CYS A 194 -23.93 -1.08 -1.13
CA CYS A 194 -22.81 -0.33 -1.72
C CYS A 194 -22.12 0.57 -0.69
N ARG A 195 -22.89 1.32 0.10
CA ARG A 195 -22.35 2.27 1.09
C ARG A 195 -21.67 1.56 2.28
N ASN A 196 -22.17 0.39 2.64
CA ASN A 196 -21.70 -0.38 3.79
C ASN A 196 -20.70 -1.50 3.40
N GLN A 197 -20.25 -1.54 2.15
CA GLN A 197 -19.25 -2.51 1.73
C GLN A 197 -17.88 -2.12 2.29
N LEU A 198 -17.41 -2.91 3.26
CA LEU A 198 -16.05 -2.81 3.76
C LEU A 198 -15.09 -3.45 2.76
N MET A 199 -14.04 -2.73 2.41
CA MET A 199 -12.96 -3.20 1.56
C MET A 199 -11.63 -2.93 2.24
N ASN A 200 -10.67 -3.83 2.03
CA ASN A 200 -9.31 -3.56 2.43
C ASN A 200 -8.72 -2.52 1.46
N ASN A 201 -8.26 -1.39 1.99
CA ASN A 201 -7.77 -0.30 1.17
C ASN A 201 -6.31 -0.56 0.79
N ALA A 202 -6.09 -1.14 -0.39
CA ALA A 202 -4.74 -1.44 -0.89
C ALA A 202 -3.95 -0.18 -1.31
N SER A 203 -4.58 1.00 -1.42
CA SER A 203 -3.93 2.21 -1.92
C SER A 203 -3.23 3.06 -0.84
N GLY A 204 -2.83 2.45 0.28
CA GLY A 204 -1.84 3.03 1.19
C GLY A 204 -2.30 4.18 2.09
N TYR A 205 -3.60 4.42 2.24
CA TYR A 205 -4.04 5.21 3.40
C TYR A 205 -3.96 4.32 4.63
N GLU A 206 -2.89 4.50 5.41
CA GLU A 206 -2.85 3.94 6.75
C GLU A 206 -4.02 4.51 7.54
N ASN A 207 -4.76 3.64 8.24
CA ASN A 207 -5.78 4.06 9.18
C ASN A 207 -5.08 4.72 10.38
N PHE A 208 -4.69 5.99 10.21
CA PHE A 208 -4.25 6.79 11.34
C PHE A 208 -5.44 6.93 12.28
N SER A 209 -5.24 6.49 13.53
CA SER A 209 -6.19 6.77 14.59
C SER A 209 -6.25 8.30 14.75
N ILE A 210 -7.28 8.92 14.19
CA ILE A 210 -7.56 10.36 14.32
C ILE A 210 -7.59 10.74 15.80
N LEU A 211 -8.10 9.84 16.63
CA LEU A 211 -8.10 9.99 18.08
C LEU A 211 -6.67 10.01 18.65
N GLY A 212 -5.81 9.10 18.20
CA GLY A 212 -4.39 9.08 18.61
C GLY A 212 -3.65 10.36 18.21
N LEU A 213 -3.86 10.83 16.98
CA LEU A 213 -3.25 12.06 16.46
C LEU A 213 -3.79 13.32 17.18
N ALA A 214 -5.08 13.36 17.50
CA ALA A 214 -5.66 14.45 18.28
C ALA A 214 -5.12 14.47 19.71
N LEU A 215 -4.99 13.30 20.35
CA LEU A 215 -4.52 13.19 21.73
C LEU A 215 -3.05 13.60 21.85
N THR A 216 -2.19 13.19 20.91
CA THR A 216 -0.79 13.61 20.89
C THR A 216 -0.64 15.11 20.68
N LEU A 217 -1.40 15.71 19.76
CA LEU A 217 -1.40 17.16 19.57
C LEU A 217 -1.84 17.91 20.84
N ILE A 218 -2.93 17.48 21.48
CA ILE A 218 -3.42 18.11 22.70
C ILE A 218 -2.39 18.02 23.82
N ILE A 219 -1.80 16.84 24.07
CA ILE A 219 -0.79 16.67 25.12
C ILE A 219 0.43 17.53 24.85
N CYS A 220 0.97 17.50 23.63
CA CYS A 220 2.14 18.31 23.27
C CYS A 220 1.85 19.81 23.43
N SER A 221 0.68 20.28 22.98
CA SER A 221 0.27 21.67 23.17
C SER A 221 0.16 22.05 24.65
N VAL A 222 -0.41 21.19 25.49
CA VAL A 222 -0.52 21.44 26.94
C VAL A 222 0.87 21.52 27.58
N ILE A 223 1.80 20.62 27.26
CA ILE A 223 3.17 20.65 27.77
C ILE A 223 3.87 21.97 27.39
N VAL A 224 3.75 22.39 26.13
CA VAL A 224 4.34 23.65 25.65
C VAL A 224 3.72 24.85 26.37
N ILE A 225 2.40 24.90 26.51
CA ILE A 225 1.70 25.99 27.21
C ILE A 225 2.13 26.05 28.68
N ILE A 226 2.24 24.91 29.36
CA ILE A 226 2.74 24.85 30.74
C ILE A 226 4.16 25.40 30.79
N GLY A 227 5.06 24.95 29.91
CA GLY A 227 6.44 25.44 29.86
C GLY A 227 6.53 26.96 29.70
N LEU A 228 5.73 27.55 28.83
CA LEU A 228 5.71 29.00 28.60
C LEU A 228 5.07 29.80 29.74
N THR A 229 4.12 29.20 30.46
CA THR A 229 3.36 29.90 31.51
C THR A 229 3.97 29.75 32.90
N VAL A 230 4.80 28.73 33.14
CA VAL A 230 5.45 28.49 34.45
C VAL A 230 6.22 29.72 34.93
N ASP A 231 7.05 30.35 34.09
CA ASP A 231 7.83 31.53 34.50
C ASP A 231 6.96 32.75 34.79
N THR A 232 5.87 32.90 34.02
CA THR A 232 4.92 34.00 34.19
C THR A 232 4.11 33.81 35.47
N VAL A 233 3.60 32.60 35.73
CA VAL A 233 2.80 32.25 36.90
C VAL A 233 3.65 32.28 38.17
N VAL A 234 4.85 31.70 38.16
CA VAL A 234 5.79 31.75 39.29
C VAL A 234 6.23 33.19 39.56
N GLY A 235 6.44 33.99 38.50
CA GLY A 235 6.73 35.43 38.61
C GLY A 235 5.59 36.24 39.23
N TRP A 236 4.34 35.88 38.95
CA TRP A 236 3.16 36.51 39.55
C TRP A 236 2.93 36.08 41.01
N LEU A 237 3.10 34.79 41.32
CA LEU A 237 2.88 34.25 42.67
C LEU A 237 3.96 34.68 43.67
N ARG A 238 5.20 34.88 43.23
CA ARG A 238 6.32 35.28 44.10
C ARG A 238 6.50 36.80 44.13
N ARG A 239 5.59 37.52 44.79
CA ARG A 239 5.77 38.96 45.10
C ARG A 239 6.42 39.16 46.46
N GLY A 240 7.63 39.73 46.47
CA GLY A 240 8.30 40.19 47.68
C GLY A 240 9.78 39.77 47.77
N LYS A 241 10.12 38.85 48.66
CA LYS A 241 11.51 38.63 49.11
C LYS A 241 12.39 37.74 48.22
N THR A 242 11.87 37.23 47.11
CA THR A 242 12.55 36.24 46.24
C THR A 242 12.82 36.73 44.81
N LYS A 243 12.54 37.99 44.50
CA LYS A 243 12.79 38.58 43.16
C LYS A 243 14.26 38.48 42.74
N TYR A 244 15.16 38.77 43.69
CA TYR A 244 16.61 38.65 43.51
C TYR A 244 17.05 37.26 43.04
N LYS A 245 16.41 36.17 43.53
CA LYS A 245 16.75 34.81 43.11
C LYS A 245 16.36 34.52 41.65
N ARG A 246 15.28 35.15 41.15
CA ARG A 246 14.87 35.02 39.74
C ARG A 246 15.83 35.78 38.83
N ASP A 247 16.20 36.99 39.22
CA ASP A 247 17.15 37.81 38.45
C ASP A 247 18.55 37.15 38.46
N GLN A 248 18.93 36.53 39.59
CA GLN A 248 20.13 35.70 39.69
C GLN A 248 20.08 34.48 38.75
N TRP A 249 18.98 33.72 38.75
CA TRP A 249 18.83 32.56 37.86
C TRP A 249 18.89 32.95 36.38
N ALA A 250 18.25 34.06 35.98
CA ALA A 250 18.30 34.53 34.59
C ALA A 250 19.73 34.91 34.14
N VAL A 251 20.50 35.56 35.02
CA VAL A 251 21.90 35.93 34.73
C VAL A 251 22.79 34.69 34.72
N GLU A 252 22.62 33.78 35.67
CA GLU A 252 23.40 32.54 35.74
C GLU A 252 23.14 31.61 34.56
N GLU A 253 21.91 31.53 34.05
CA GLU A 253 21.57 30.75 32.86
C GLU A 253 22.34 31.25 31.63
N THR A 254 22.36 32.58 31.41
CA THR A 254 23.12 33.16 30.29
C THR A 254 24.62 32.95 30.44
N LEU A 255 25.16 33.06 31.66
CA LEU A 255 26.58 32.83 31.94
C LEU A 255 26.97 31.36 31.77
N ALA A 256 26.10 30.43 32.15
CA ALA A 256 26.30 29.00 31.95
C ALA A 256 26.32 28.64 30.45
N LEU A 257 25.43 29.23 29.65
CA LEU A 257 25.41 29.07 28.20
C LEU A 257 26.68 29.65 27.54
N HIS A 258 27.13 30.84 27.96
CA HIS A 258 28.38 31.43 27.45
C HIS A 258 29.60 30.60 27.88
N LYS A 259 29.66 30.12 29.12
CA LYS A 259 30.72 29.21 29.57
C LYS A 259 30.77 27.96 28.69
N ALA A 260 29.62 27.32 28.44
CA ALA A 260 29.52 26.15 27.58
C ALA A 260 29.95 26.44 26.12
N ALA A 261 29.67 27.64 25.60
CA ALA A 261 30.12 28.05 24.28
C ALA A 261 31.66 28.27 24.24
N TYR A 262 32.22 28.98 25.24
CA TYR A 262 33.65 29.28 25.31
C TYR A 262 34.53 28.06 25.62
N THR A 263 34.02 27.08 26.40
CA THR A 263 34.71 25.80 26.60
C THR A 263 34.75 24.99 25.31
N ASN A 264 33.67 24.94 24.54
CA ASN A 264 33.65 24.27 23.23
C ASN A 264 34.57 24.96 22.21
N LEU A 265 34.74 26.29 22.30
CA LEU A 265 35.69 27.06 21.50
C LEU A 265 37.14 26.95 22.01
N GLY A 266 37.40 26.23 23.11
CA GLY A 266 38.73 26.02 23.69
C GLY A 266 39.37 27.25 24.34
N LEU A 267 38.60 28.35 24.46
CA LEU A 267 39.07 29.62 25.03
C LEU A 267 39.03 29.63 26.57
N TRP A 268 38.26 28.73 27.17
CA TRP A 268 38.14 28.57 28.61
C TRP A 268 38.70 27.22 29.06
N ARG A 269 39.69 27.22 29.97
CA ARG A 269 40.24 26.02 30.61
C ARG A 269 39.76 25.94 32.06
N ASP A 270 39.15 24.81 32.43
CA ASP A 270 38.70 24.55 33.79
C ASP A 270 39.93 24.33 34.69
N ASN A 271 40.38 25.40 35.35
CA ASN A 271 41.53 25.39 36.25
C ASN A 271 41.13 25.09 37.71
N GLY A 272 39.93 24.54 37.95
CA GLY A 272 39.40 24.25 39.29
C GLY A 272 38.81 25.47 40.02
N GLU A 273 38.78 26.65 39.40
CA GLU A 273 38.05 27.80 39.91
C GLU A 273 36.57 27.73 39.48
N GLU A 274 35.68 27.51 40.45
CA GLU A 274 34.24 27.62 40.22
C GLU A 274 33.88 29.04 39.82
N MET A 275 33.00 29.17 38.82
CA MET A 275 32.57 30.47 38.32
C MET A 275 31.86 31.23 39.46
N PRO A 276 32.28 32.47 39.78
CA PRO A 276 31.73 33.17 40.93
C PRO A 276 30.22 33.38 40.74
N PRO A 277 29.41 33.15 41.78
CA PRO A 277 27.96 33.35 41.68
C PRO A 277 27.67 34.80 41.33
N SER A 278 26.71 35.01 40.43
CA SER A 278 26.35 36.34 39.90
C SER A 278 25.85 37.30 40.99
N SER A 279 25.54 36.76 42.17
CA SER A 279 25.17 37.48 43.38
C SER A 279 26.19 38.52 43.84
N ILE A 280 27.48 38.32 43.52
CA ILE A 280 28.57 39.24 43.87
C ILE A 280 28.54 40.54 43.04
N LEU A 281 28.10 40.47 41.78
CA LEU A 281 28.04 41.64 40.88
C LEU A 281 26.86 42.56 41.21
N LEU A 282 25.76 42.00 41.73
CA LEU A 282 24.58 42.77 42.14
C LEU A 282 24.80 43.57 43.44
N ASN A 283 25.87 43.30 44.20
CA ASN A 283 26.13 43.91 45.51
C ASN A 283 27.20 45.01 45.50
N ARG A 284 27.82 45.32 44.35
CA ARG A 284 28.74 46.47 44.19
C ARG A 284 27.98 47.68 43.62
N SER A 285 27.35 48.46 44.49
CA SER A 285 27.16 49.88 44.21
C SER A 285 28.55 50.55 44.26
N ALA A 286 29.04 51.02 43.12
CA ALA A 286 30.38 51.60 42.98
C ALA A 286 30.59 52.81 43.92
N PRO A 287 31.69 52.89 44.70
CA PRO A 287 32.18 54.15 45.23
C PRO A 287 32.94 54.91 44.13
N SER A 288 32.63 56.19 43.99
CA SER A 288 33.30 57.14 43.09
C SER A 288 34.81 57.22 43.39
N VAL A 289 35.64 56.95 42.39
CA VAL A 289 37.09 57.25 42.43
C VAL A 289 37.31 58.63 41.81
N PRO A 290 37.98 59.58 42.51
CA PRO A 290 38.23 60.91 41.98
C PRO A 290 39.39 60.92 40.98
N LEU A 291 39.29 61.94 40.12
CA LEU A 291 40.15 62.29 38.99
C LEU A 291 41.59 62.66 39.45
N GLY A 292 42.60 62.04 38.82
CA GLY A 292 43.96 62.57 38.73
C GLY A 292 45.03 61.87 39.59
N ALA A 293 45.85 61.05 38.95
CA ALA A 293 47.27 60.88 39.29
C ALA A 293 48.02 60.25 38.12
N GLU A 294 49.22 60.79 37.91
CA GLU A 294 50.22 60.60 36.85
C GLU A 294 50.48 59.18 36.34
N LEU A 295 50.89 59.14 35.07
CA LEU A 295 51.48 58.02 34.35
C LEU A 295 52.89 57.71 34.92
N ASP A 296 53.19 56.45 35.22
CA ASP A 296 54.58 55.96 35.19
C ASP A 296 54.63 54.64 34.41
N THR A 297 55.54 54.64 33.44
CA THR A 297 55.79 53.61 32.45
C THR A 297 56.64 52.48 33.03
N GLU A 298 56.28 51.23 32.77
CA GLU A 298 57.19 50.16 32.27
C GLU A 298 56.44 48.82 32.10
N GLY A 299 56.56 48.19 30.92
CA GLY A 299 56.36 46.74 30.77
C GLY A 299 55.21 46.23 29.89
N VAL A 300 55.45 46.21 28.56
CA VAL A 300 54.97 45.22 27.57
C VAL A 300 53.47 45.14 27.26
N GLY A 301 53.08 45.62 26.07
CA GLY A 301 51.90 45.11 25.35
C GLY A 301 51.10 46.16 24.56
N THR A 302 51.59 46.49 23.36
CA THR A 302 51.03 47.38 22.32
C THR A 302 49.53 47.69 22.36
N GLY A 303 49.24 48.99 22.48
CA GLY A 303 47.92 49.60 22.40
C GLY A 303 47.36 49.71 20.98
N MET A 304 46.03 49.90 20.95
CA MET A 304 45.18 50.08 19.78
C MET A 304 45.55 51.31 18.94
N LYS A 305 45.42 51.19 17.61
CA LYS A 305 45.00 52.32 16.77
C LYS A 305 44.42 51.87 15.43
N HIS A 306 43.31 52.51 15.06
CA HIS A 306 42.60 52.51 13.77
C HIS A 306 41.40 51.56 13.61
N GLY A 307 40.21 52.15 13.70
CA GLY A 307 39.28 52.21 12.56
C GLY A 307 38.68 50.89 12.06
N TYR A 308 37.41 50.68 12.46
CA TYR A 308 36.40 49.79 11.87
C TYR A 308 36.67 48.27 11.85
N ALA A 309 35.65 47.51 12.27
CA ALA A 309 35.41 46.16 11.77
C ALA A 309 33.97 46.10 11.25
N VAL A 310 33.86 46.04 9.93
CA VAL A 310 32.63 45.86 9.16
C VAL A 310 32.16 44.42 9.33
N VAL A 311 30.85 44.24 9.54
CA VAL A 311 30.18 42.95 9.41
C VAL A 311 30.04 42.65 7.92
N GLY A 312 30.70 41.60 7.45
CA GLY A 312 30.62 41.13 6.07
C GLY A 312 30.88 39.64 6.01
N HIS A 313 29.85 38.90 5.62
CA HIS A 313 29.84 37.47 5.36
C HIS A 313 30.28 37.26 3.91
N GLU A 314 31.27 36.40 3.65
CA GLU A 314 31.30 35.58 2.43
C GLU A 314 32.25 34.38 2.61
N VAL A 315 31.71 33.21 2.30
CA VAL A 315 32.40 31.95 2.16
C VAL A 315 32.42 31.65 0.68
N GLN A 316 33.61 31.37 0.14
CA GLN A 316 33.80 30.26 -0.77
C GLN A 316 34.62 29.20 -0.03
#